data_AF-A0A7Z0Q460-F1
#
_entry.id   AF-A0A7Z0Q460-F1
#
_cell.length_a   1.000
_cell.length_b   1.000
_cell.length_c   1.000
_cell.angle_alpha   90.00
_cell.angle_beta   90.00
_cell.angle_gamma   90.00
#
_symmetry.space_group_name_H-M   'P 1'
#
loop_
_entity.id
_entity.type
_entity.pdbx_description
1 polymer ?
#
loop_
_entity_poly.entity_id
_entity_poly.type
_entity_poly.pdbx_seq_one_letter_code
_entity_poly.pdbx_strand_id
1 'polypeptide(L)'
;PWLRVAEVGVSGTRVLGEDEVRRAADLPAGMPLASVDTEAVEARIREALPRVGSVEADRDWPHGVTLRITERTAVLILKEQDGYVEVDRSGVRFATLSRAPESVPLLELDLGSGKSAGSSLRRFGRDRLVAEAVRVARDIPEPVARATRTVKVRTFDAFSLELKDGRTVRWGSPEEGAAKARTLRALMKATPKARVFDVTVPSAPASAAS
;
A
#
# COMPACT_ATOMS: atom_id res chain seq x y z
N PRO A 1 2.35 33.78 28.67
CA PRO A 1 1.74 34.54 27.54
C PRO A 1 0.50 33.81 27.02
N TRP A 2 -0.62 34.49 26.81
CA TRP A 2 -1.87 33.86 26.34
C TRP A 2 -1.91 33.71 24.81
N LEU A 3 -2.70 32.76 24.28
CA LEU A 3 -2.99 32.59 22.85
C LEU A 3 -1.77 32.32 21.95
N ARG A 4 -0.78 31.60 22.47
CA ARG A 4 0.47 31.25 21.78
C ARG A 4 0.72 29.74 21.86
N VAL A 5 1.44 29.21 20.88
CA VAL A 5 1.89 27.82 20.87
C VAL A 5 2.79 27.59 22.09
N ALA A 6 2.33 26.80 23.04
CA ALA A 6 3.10 26.29 24.16
C ALA A 6 3.28 24.77 24.06
N GLU A 7 2.30 24.08 23.47
CA GLU A 7 2.29 22.62 23.33
C GLU A 7 1.93 22.18 21.91
N VAL A 8 2.59 21.12 21.43
CA VAL A 8 2.24 20.42 20.19
C VAL A 8 1.94 18.96 20.51
N GLY A 9 0.65 18.65 20.61
CA GLY A 9 0.16 17.30 20.84
C GLY A 9 0.22 16.48 19.55
N VAL A 10 0.77 15.27 19.59
CA VAL A 10 0.80 14.34 18.46
C VAL A 10 0.08 13.07 18.85
N SER A 11 -0.69 12.51 17.93
CA SER A 11 -1.40 11.25 18.13
C SER A 11 -1.51 10.46 16.83
N GLY A 12 -1.80 9.16 16.94
CA GLY A 12 -2.05 8.28 15.79
C GLY A 12 -0.80 7.72 15.10
N THR A 13 0.39 8.04 15.62
CA THR A 13 1.65 7.41 15.20
C THR A 13 1.73 5.96 15.69
N ARG A 14 2.35 5.10 14.89
CA ARG A 14 2.61 3.67 15.19
C ARG A 14 4.06 3.30 14.96
N VAL A 15 4.60 3.70 13.81
CA VAL A 15 6.01 3.50 13.42
C VAL A 15 6.80 4.80 13.55
N LEU A 16 6.19 5.94 13.22
CA LEU A 16 6.80 7.25 13.41
C LEU A 16 6.91 7.58 14.90
N GLY A 17 7.98 8.27 15.27
CA GLY A 17 8.07 8.87 16.61
C GLY A 17 7.27 10.18 16.68
N GLU A 18 6.61 10.46 17.80
CA GLU A 18 5.91 11.74 17.96
C GLU A 18 6.85 12.95 17.80
N ASP A 19 8.07 12.86 18.32
CA ASP A 19 9.05 13.95 18.20
C ASP A 19 9.53 14.17 16.76
N GLU A 20 9.53 13.11 15.95
CA GLU A 20 9.81 13.23 14.52
C GLU A 20 8.72 14.05 13.82
N VAL A 21 7.45 13.79 14.15
CA VAL A 21 6.32 14.56 13.66
C VAL A 21 6.36 16.01 14.16
N ARG A 22 6.66 16.24 15.45
CA ARG A 22 6.80 17.60 16.02
C ARG A 22 7.89 18.39 15.30
N ARG A 23 9.04 17.76 15.01
CA ARG A 23 10.11 18.39 14.23
C ARG A 23 9.69 18.70 12.81
N ALA A 24 8.97 17.78 12.15
CA ALA A 24 8.46 17.99 10.79
C ALA A 24 7.38 19.10 10.73
N ALA A 25 6.60 19.27 11.80
CA ALA A 25 5.62 20.36 11.90
C ALA A 25 6.28 21.73 11.98
N ASP A 26 7.46 21.82 12.63
CA ASP A 26 8.29 23.02 12.74
C ASP A 26 7.46 24.25 13.14
N LEU A 27 6.78 24.10 14.29
CA LEU A 27 5.97 25.12 14.96
C LEU A 27 6.77 25.73 16.12
N PRO A 28 7.29 26.97 15.98
CA PRO A 28 8.07 27.62 17.03
C PRO A 28 7.24 27.88 18.29
N ALA A 29 7.82 27.58 19.44
CA ALA A 29 7.25 27.96 20.73
C ALA A 29 7.05 29.47 20.80
N GLY A 30 5.90 29.90 21.33
CA GLY A 30 5.53 31.31 21.44
C GLY A 30 4.92 31.93 20.18
N MET A 31 4.81 31.20 19.06
CA MET A 31 4.07 31.67 17.88
C MET A 31 2.61 32.00 18.24
N PRO A 32 2.03 33.14 17.80
CA PRO A 32 0.60 33.40 18.00
C PRO A 32 -0.26 32.32 17.33
N LEU A 33 -1.19 31.72 18.07
CA LEU A 33 -2.04 30.63 17.53
C LEU A 33 -2.86 31.09 16.31
N ALA A 34 -3.32 32.34 16.31
CA ALA A 34 -4.05 32.93 15.18
C ALA A 34 -3.23 32.97 13.88
N SER A 35 -1.89 32.95 13.98
CA SER A 35 -0.97 32.97 12.85
C SER A 35 -0.53 31.58 12.40
N VAL A 36 -0.89 30.52 13.12
CA VAL A 36 -0.57 29.14 12.73
C VAL A 36 -1.36 28.80 11.48
N ASP A 37 -0.68 28.60 10.36
CA ASP A 37 -1.27 28.05 9.14
C ASP A 37 -1.26 26.52 9.23
N THR A 38 -2.42 25.94 9.55
CA THR A 38 -2.58 24.49 9.75
C THR A 38 -2.39 23.71 8.45
N GLU A 39 -2.83 24.25 7.31
CA GLU A 39 -2.65 23.60 6.01
C GLU A 39 -1.17 23.55 5.61
N ALA A 40 -0.43 24.64 5.86
CA ALA A 40 1.01 24.68 5.63
C ALA A 40 1.77 23.71 6.55
N VAL A 41 1.35 23.55 7.80
CA VAL A 41 1.90 22.57 8.74
C VAL A 41 1.65 21.14 8.23
N GLU A 42 0.42 20.83 7.83
CA GLU A 42 0.06 19.53 7.27
C GLU A 42 0.87 19.20 6.01
N ALA A 43 1.03 20.17 5.10
CA ALA A 43 1.82 20.01 3.89
C ALA A 43 3.28 19.70 4.21
N ARG A 44 3.89 20.46 5.13
CA ARG A 44 5.28 20.26 5.57
C ARG A 44 5.49 18.87 6.17
N ILE A 45 4.58 18.41 7.02
CA ILE A 45 4.62 17.07 7.61
C ILE A 45 4.55 15.99 6.52
N ARG A 46 3.63 16.13 5.55
CA ARG A 46 3.47 15.16 4.44
C ARG A 46 4.69 15.11 3.53
N GLU A 47 5.35 16.24 3.31
CA GLU A 47 6.55 16.32 2.49
C GLU A 47 7.76 15.70 3.21
N ALA A 48 7.96 16.02 4.49
CA ALA A 48 9.08 15.53 5.27
C ALA A 48 8.97 14.05 5.64
N LEU A 49 7.74 13.54 5.84
CA LEU A 49 7.49 12.18 6.34
C LEU A 49 6.62 11.40 5.35
N PRO A 50 7.20 10.72 4.34
CA PRO A 50 6.44 9.98 3.33
C PRO A 50 5.50 8.91 3.89
N ARG A 51 5.81 8.36 5.07
CA ARG A 51 4.97 7.39 5.79
C ARG A 51 3.64 7.99 6.25
N VAL A 52 3.49 9.30 6.33
CA VAL A 52 2.22 9.95 6.63
C VAL A 52 1.27 9.80 5.44
N GLY A 53 0.14 9.14 5.68
CA GLY A 53 -0.95 9.01 4.71
C GLY A 53 -1.87 10.22 4.74
N SER A 54 -2.26 10.63 5.94
CA SER A 54 -2.94 11.90 6.20
C SER A 54 -2.51 12.47 7.55
N VAL A 55 -2.65 13.78 7.68
CA VAL A 55 -2.45 14.54 8.91
C VAL A 55 -3.55 15.59 8.98
N GLU A 56 -4.11 15.75 10.18
CA GLU A 56 -5.02 16.84 10.50
C GLU A 56 -4.37 17.69 11.59
N ALA A 57 -4.21 18.99 11.31
CA ALA A 57 -3.68 19.95 12.26
C ALA A 57 -4.80 20.89 12.72
N ASP A 58 -5.01 20.97 14.04
CA ASP A 58 -5.96 21.88 14.66
C ASP A 58 -5.28 22.77 15.69
N ARG A 59 -5.75 24.01 15.79
CA ARG A 59 -5.37 24.92 16.88
C ARG A 59 -6.14 24.50 18.12
N ASP A 60 -5.42 24.08 19.15
CA ASP A 60 -5.98 23.71 20.44
C ASP A 60 -5.90 24.89 21.40
N TRP A 61 -6.96 25.69 21.40
CA TRP A 61 -6.99 26.91 22.19
C TRP A 61 -7.09 26.58 23.69
N PRO A 62 -6.42 27.36 24.55
CA PRO A 62 -5.75 28.62 24.24
C PRO A 62 -4.24 28.52 23.97
N HIS A 63 -3.62 27.34 24.05
CA HIS A 63 -2.15 27.23 24.18
C HIS A 63 -1.46 26.14 23.33
N GLY A 64 -2.14 25.50 22.38
CA GLY A 64 -1.55 24.37 21.67
C GLY A 64 -1.98 24.19 20.22
N VAL A 65 -1.36 23.20 19.60
CA VAL A 65 -1.74 22.66 18.29
C VAL A 65 -1.77 21.14 18.42
N THR A 66 -2.84 20.50 17.95
CA THR A 66 -2.93 19.04 17.90
C THR A 66 -2.70 18.55 16.48
N LEU A 67 -1.89 17.50 16.33
CA LEU A 67 -1.59 16.82 15.09
C LEU A 67 -2.10 15.37 15.18
N ARG A 68 -3.11 15.04 14.37
CA ARG A 68 -3.63 13.67 14.25
C ARG A 68 -3.06 13.02 13.00
N ILE A 69 -2.20 12.02 13.20
CA ILE A 69 -1.47 11.34 12.12
C ILE A 69 -2.16 10.02 11.78
N THR A 70 -2.36 9.77 10.50
CA THR A 70 -2.67 8.44 9.97
C THR A 70 -1.51 7.98 9.10
N GLU A 71 -0.78 6.97 9.57
CA GLU A 71 0.30 6.37 8.80
C GLU A 71 -0.23 5.49 7.64
N ARG A 72 0.49 5.52 6.53
CA ARG A 72 0.25 4.64 5.38
C ARG A 72 0.35 3.18 5.80
N THR A 73 -0.47 2.36 5.15
CA THR A 73 -0.45 0.91 5.30
C THR A 73 -0.04 0.30 3.97
N ALA A 74 1.04 -0.47 3.97
CA ALA A 74 1.52 -1.15 2.78
C ALA A 74 0.53 -2.23 2.33
N VAL A 75 0.28 -2.27 1.02
CA VAL A 75 -0.48 -3.35 0.36
C VAL A 75 0.43 -4.23 -0.49
N LEU A 76 1.59 -3.71 -0.90
CA LEU A 76 2.61 -4.42 -1.65
C LEU A 76 4.00 -3.98 -1.18
N ILE A 77 4.97 -4.87 -1.40
CA ILE A 77 6.40 -4.59 -1.23
C ILE A 77 7.09 -4.73 -2.57
N LEU A 78 7.84 -3.73 -3.01
CA LEU A 78 8.69 -3.83 -4.20
C LEU A 78 10.11 -4.21 -3.80
N LYS A 79 10.69 -5.22 -4.46
CA LYS A 79 12.14 -5.45 -4.34
C LYS A 79 12.88 -4.47 -5.25
N GLU A 80 13.74 -3.67 -4.65
CA GLU A 80 14.67 -2.76 -5.34
C GLU A 80 16.11 -3.15 -5.01
N GLN A 81 17.09 -2.46 -5.61
CA GLN A 81 18.51 -2.76 -5.39
C GLN A 81 18.91 -2.62 -3.91
N ASP A 82 18.39 -1.59 -3.24
CA ASP A 82 18.78 -1.22 -1.88
C ASP A 82 17.80 -1.71 -0.80
N GLY A 83 16.94 -2.67 -1.14
CA GLY A 83 16.03 -3.32 -0.18
C GLY A 83 14.61 -3.46 -0.69
N TYR A 84 13.66 -3.24 0.21
CA TYR A 84 12.25 -3.54 0.02
C TYR A 84 11.41 -2.28 0.25
N VAL A 85 10.80 -1.77 -0.81
CA VAL A 85 10.04 -0.54 -0.79
C VAL A 85 8.57 -0.82 -0.51
N GLU A 86 8.02 -0.23 0.54
CA GLU A 86 6.60 -0.31 0.86
C GLU A 86 5.77 0.55 -0.10
N VAL A 87 4.70 -0.02 -0.65
CA VAL A 87 3.73 0.65 -1.53
C VAL A 87 2.34 0.57 -0.91
N ASP A 88 1.66 1.70 -0.81
CA ASP A 88 0.32 1.76 -0.24
C ASP A 88 -0.80 1.61 -1.28
N ARG A 89 -2.05 1.73 -0.81
CA ARG A 89 -3.27 1.57 -1.62
C ARG A 89 -3.45 2.62 -2.73
N SER A 90 -2.74 3.74 -2.69
CA SER A 90 -2.75 4.73 -3.77
C SER A 90 -1.54 4.60 -4.70
N GLY A 91 -0.67 3.61 -4.47
CA GLY A 91 0.53 3.38 -5.28
C GLY A 91 1.72 4.23 -4.87
N VAL A 92 1.65 4.90 -3.71
CA VAL A 92 2.75 5.71 -3.20
C VAL A 92 3.78 4.80 -2.53
N ARG A 93 5.04 4.95 -2.96
CA ARG A 93 6.22 4.38 -2.30
C ARG A 93 6.58 5.24 -1.11
N PHE A 94 6.60 4.70 0.11
CA PHE A 94 6.69 5.54 1.31
C PHE A 94 7.74 5.12 2.35
N ALA A 95 8.33 3.94 2.23
CA ALA A 95 9.39 3.50 3.12
C ALA A 95 10.25 2.43 2.46
N THR A 96 11.52 2.35 2.86
CA THR A 96 12.45 1.30 2.46
C THR A 96 12.85 0.47 3.67
N LEU A 97 12.72 -0.84 3.56
CA LEU A 97 13.05 -1.83 4.58
C LEU A 97 14.24 -2.67 4.11
N SER A 98 15.10 -3.08 5.05
CA SER A 98 16.22 -3.98 4.75
C SER A 98 15.77 -5.43 4.53
N ARG A 99 14.58 -5.80 5.01
CA ARG A 99 13.98 -7.14 4.87
C ARG A 99 12.50 -7.03 4.53
N ALA A 100 12.00 -7.97 3.74
CA ALA A 100 10.58 -8.03 3.39
C ALA A 100 9.74 -8.46 4.61
N PRO A 101 8.68 -7.73 4.97
CA PRO A 101 7.73 -8.17 5.99
C PRO A 101 6.90 -9.35 5.47
N GLU A 102 6.65 -10.35 6.31
CA GLU A 102 5.87 -11.53 5.91
C GLU A 102 4.37 -11.25 5.75
N SER A 103 3.88 -10.16 6.32
CA SER A 103 2.45 -9.79 6.32
C SER A 103 2.00 -9.07 5.06
N VAL A 104 2.92 -8.62 4.21
CA VAL A 104 2.62 -7.85 3.00
C VAL A 104 3.23 -8.57 1.79
N PRO A 105 2.45 -8.84 0.73
CA PRO A 105 2.95 -9.59 -0.41
C PRO A 105 4.02 -8.83 -1.20
N LEU A 106 5.02 -9.57 -1.68
CA LEU A 106 6.03 -9.05 -2.59
C LEU A 106 5.42 -8.85 -4.00
N LEU A 107 5.59 -7.66 -4.57
CA LEU A 107 5.35 -7.41 -5.99
C LEU A 107 6.57 -7.83 -6.79
N GLU A 108 6.40 -8.86 -7.62
CA GLU A 108 7.40 -9.32 -8.56
C GLU A 108 6.95 -8.97 -9.97
N LEU A 109 7.72 -8.07 -10.59
CA LEU A 109 7.62 -7.83 -12.02
C LEU A 109 8.42 -8.94 -12.70
N ASP A 110 7.74 -10.03 -13.05
CA ASP A 110 8.31 -11.18 -13.76
C ASP A 110 8.51 -10.79 -15.23
N LEU A 111 9.55 -9.97 -15.42
CA LEU A 111 9.98 -9.42 -16.70
C LEU A 111 10.91 -10.38 -17.45
N GLY A 112 10.99 -11.64 -17.01
CA GLY A 112 11.92 -12.64 -17.49
C GLY A 112 11.75 -12.94 -18.98
N SER A 113 12.74 -12.50 -19.78
CA SER A 113 13.22 -13.01 -21.08
C SER A 113 12.25 -13.25 -22.25
N GLY A 114 10.94 -13.19 -22.06
CA GLY A 114 9.95 -13.28 -23.12
C GLY A 114 9.72 -11.93 -23.78
N LYS A 115 9.65 -11.90 -25.13
CA LYS A 115 9.37 -10.68 -25.92
C LYS A 115 8.17 -9.87 -25.39
N SER A 116 7.16 -10.54 -24.84
CA SER A 116 5.91 -9.94 -24.35
C SER A 116 6.03 -9.21 -23.01
N ALA A 117 6.79 -9.74 -22.03
CA ALA A 117 6.96 -9.10 -20.72
C ALA A 117 7.80 -7.81 -20.84
N GLY A 118 8.88 -7.87 -21.61
CA GLY A 118 9.68 -6.69 -21.97
C GLY A 118 8.90 -5.67 -22.81
N SER A 119 7.98 -6.11 -23.67
CA SER A 119 7.09 -5.23 -24.43
C SER A 119 6.09 -4.49 -23.54
N SER A 120 5.51 -5.18 -22.55
CA SER A 120 4.56 -4.57 -21.60
C SER A 120 5.23 -3.47 -20.77
N LEU A 121 6.42 -3.71 -20.24
CA LEU A 121 7.19 -2.68 -19.53
C LEU A 121 7.52 -1.48 -20.43
N ARG A 122 7.97 -1.72 -21.67
CA ARG A 122 8.28 -0.64 -22.62
C ARG A 122 7.04 0.20 -22.97
N ARG A 123 5.87 -0.43 -23.07
CA ARG A 123 4.63 0.22 -23.47
C ARG A 123 3.96 0.98 -22.34
N PHE A 124 3.92 0.40 -21.13
CA PHE A 124 3.14 0.93 -20.01
C PHE A 124 4.00 1.60 -18.94
N GLY A 125 5.29 1.28 -18.88
CA GLY A 125 6.19 1.75 -17.82
C GLY A 125 6.03 0.98 -16.51
N ARG A 126 7.07 1.04 -15.66
CA ARG A 126 7.10 0.37 -14.35
C ARG A 126 6.00 0.88 -13.43
N ASP A 127 5.84 2.20 -13.34
CA ASP A 127 4.93 2.82 -12.38
C ASP A 127 3.46 2.47 -12.67
N ARG A 128 3.08 2.39 -13.95
CA ARG A 128 1.73 1.95 -14.32
C ARG A 128 1.48 0.49 -13.94
N LEU A 129 2.44 -0.40 -14.19
CA LEU A 129 2.32 -1.81 -13.78
C LEU A 129 2.21 -1.96 -12.25
N VAL A 130 2.93 -1.13 -11.49
CA VAL A 130 2.80 -1.07 -10.03
C VAL A 130 1.41 -0.58 -9.62
N ALA A 131 0.88 0.47 -10.26
CA ALA A 131 -0.46 0.98 -9.98
C ALA A 131 -1.55 -0.08 -10.25
N GLU A 132 -1.43 -0.84 -11.34
CA GLU A 132 -2.33 -1.94 -11.64
C GLU A 132 -2.18 -3.11 -10.65
N ALA A 133 -0.96 -3.42 -10.22
CA ALA A 133 -0.74 -4.41 -9.17
C ALA A 133 -1.39 -3.99 -7.84
N VAL A 134 -1.34 -2.70 -7.50
CA VAL A 134 -2.03 -2.15 -6.32
C VAL A 134 -3.54 -2.30 -6.46
N ARG A 135 -4.11 -2.06 -7.66
CA ARG A 135 -5.53 -2.29 -7.93
C ARG A 135 -5.89 -3.77 -7.70
N VAL A 136 -5.11 -4.71 -8.24
CA VAL A 136 -5.29 -6.14 -7.98
C VAL A 136 -5.23 -6.43 -6.48
N ALA A 137 -4.19 -5.98 -5.79
CA ALA A 137 -3.98 -6.23 -4.37
C ALA A 137 -5.14 -5.76 -3.48
N ARG A 138 -5.77 -4.62 -3.84
CA ARG A 138 -6.94 -4.07 -3.14
C ARG A 138 -8.19 -4.92 -3.28
N ASP A 139 -8.34 -5.61 -4.41
CA ASP A 139 -9.52 -6.43 -4.69
C ASP A 139 -9.37 -7.87 -4.17
N ILE A 140 -8.17 -8.30 -3.79
CA ILE A 140 -7.95 -9.62 -3.19
C ILE A 140 -8.74 -9.72 -1.88
N PRO A 141 -9.51 -10.81 -1.66
CA PRO A 141 -10.14 -11.09 -0.38
C PRO A 141 -9.13 -11.08 0.77
N GLU A 142 -9.43 -10.40 1.88
CA GLU A 142 -8.52 -10.24 3.01
C GLU A 142 -7.86 -11.55 3.51
N PRO A 143 -8.57 -12.69 3.65
CA PRO A 143 -7.90 -13.95 4.02
C PRO A 143 -6.89 -14.45 2.99
N VAL A 144 -7.17 -14.23 1.70
CA VAL A 144 -6.27 -14.58 0.60
C VAL A 144 -5.09 -13.60 0.58
N ALA A 145 -5.32 -12.30 0.76
CA ALA A 145 -4.26 -11.30 0.81
C ALA A 145 -3.23 -11.60 1.89
N ARG A 146 -3.68 -12.01 3.09
CA ARG A 146 -2.80 -12.49 4.19
C ARG A 146 -2.01 -13.75 3.84
N ALA A 147 -2.61 -14.63 3.03
CA ALA A 147 -1.99 -15.86 2.55
C ALA A 147 -1.10 -15.64 1.32
N THR A 148 -1.22 -14.51 0.61
CA THR A 148 -0.39 -14.20 -0.54
C THR A 148 1.04 -13.91 -0.11
N ARG A 149 1.99 -14.61 -0.71
CA ARG A 149 3.42 -14.36 -0.61
C ARG A 149 3.88 -13.37 -1.68
N THR A 150 3.43 -13.59 -2.92
CA THR A 150 3.88 -12.82 -4.07
C THR A 150 2.71 -12.45 -4.98
N VAL A 151 2.66 -11.21 -5.45
CA VAL A 151 1.86 -10.79 -6.61
C VAL A 151 2.79 -10.70 -7.80
N LYS A 152 2.57 -11.55 -8.80
CA LYS A 152 3.38 -11.60 -10.02
C LYS A 152 2.69 -10.87 -11.16
N VAL A 153 3.46 -10.03 -11.85
CA VAL A 153 3.03 -9.31 -13.05
C VAL A 153 3.89 -9.75 -14.22
N ARG A 154 3.30 -10.49 -15.15
CA ARG A 154 3.99 -10.92 -16.38
C ARG A 154 3.71 -9.97 -17.54
N THR A 155 2.48 -9.54 -17.67
CA THR A 155 1.99 -8.53 -18.62
C THR A 155 0.88 -7.73 -17.96
N PHE A 156 0.45 -6.62 -18.59
CA PHE A 156 -0.64 -5.76 -18.14
C PHE A 156 -1.98 -6.49 -17.90
N ASP A 157 -2.15 -7.68 -18.45
CA ASP A 157 -3.36 -8.51 -18.36
C ASP A 157 -3.11 -9.90 -17.74
N ALA A 158 -1.90 -10.16 -17.23
CA ALA A 158 -1.51 -11.44 -16.66
C ALA A 158 -0.94 -11.27 -15.24
N PHE A 159 -1.83 -10.94 -14.30
CA PHE A 159 -1.55 -10.96 -12.88
C PHE A 159 -1.81 -12.34 -12.29
N SER A 160 -0.96 -12.75 -11.35
CA SER A 160 -1.16 -13.97 -10.56
C SER A 160 -0.68 -13.79 -9.12
N LEU A 161 -1.24 -14.59 -8.23
CA LEU A 161 -0.90 -14.60 -6.81
C LEU A 161 -0.25 -15.95 -6.49
N GLU A 162 0.89 -15.93 -5.82
CA GLU A 162 1.47 -17.10 -5.19
C GLU A 162 1.19 -17.04 -3.69
N LEU A 163 0.51 -18.06 -3.17
CA LEU A 163 0.20 -18.17 -1.76
C LEU A 163 1.33 -18.87 -1.00
N LYS A 164 1.43 -18.58 0.31
CA LYS A 164 2.46 -19.11 1.22
C LYS A 164 2.45 -20.63 1.32
N ASP A 165 1.31 -21.26 1.10
CA ASP A 165 1.14 -22.72 1.11
C ASP A 165 1.34 -23.39 -0.27
N GLY A 166 1.91 -22.65 -1.22
CA GLY A 166 2.26 -23.13 -2.56
C GLY A 166 1.09 -23.13 -3.55
N ARG A 167 -0.10 -22.64 -3.18
CA ARG A 167 -1.22 -22.50 -4.11
C ARG A 167 -1.03 -21.28 -5.02
N THR A 168 -1.61 -21.33 -6.21
CA THR A 168 -1.54 -20.25 -7.20
C THR A 168 -2.93 -19.77 -7.59
N VAL A 169 -3.11 -18.46 -7.70
CA VAL A 169 -4.32 -17.83 -8.22
C VAL A 169 -3.97 -17.09 -9.51
N ARG A 170 -4.61 -17.46 -10.63
CA ARG A 170 -4.56 -16.69 -11.88
C ARG A 170 -5.65 -15.63 -11.82
N TRP A 171 -5.24 -14.37 -11.77
CA TRP A 171 -6.14 -13.23 -11.65
C TRP A 171 -6.46 -12.61 -13.03
N GLY A 172 -5.52 -12.70 -13.97
CA GLY A 172 -5.65 -12.06 -15.28
C GLY A 172 -5.49 -10.55 -15.16
N SER A 173 -6.31 -9.77 -15.87
CA SER A 173 -6.29 -8.31 -15.78
C SER A 173 -6.81 -7.79 -14.43
N PRO A 174 -6.52 -6.53 -14.06
CA PRO A 174 -7.10 -5.87 -12.89
C PRO A 174 -8.61 -5.63 -12.98
N GLU A 175 -9.22 -5.82 -14.15
CA GLU A 175 -10.65 -5.61 -14.36
C GLU A 175 -11.51 -6.63 -13.64
N GLU A 176 -12.75 -6.22 -13.34
CA GLU A 176 -13.78 -7.03 -12.66
C GLU A 176 -13.35 -7.56 -11.28
N GLY A 177 -12.41 -6.87 -10.60
CA GLY A 177 -11.80 -7.37 -9.37
C GLY A 177 -12.78 -7.76 -8.27
N ALA A 178 -13.85 -7.00 -8.05
CA ALA A 178 -14.91 -7.37 -7.10
C ALA A 178 -15.65 -8.67 -7.46
N ALA A 179 -15.84 -8.96 -8.75
CA ALA A 179 -16.42 -10.23 -9.20
C ALA A 179 -15.42 -11.37 -9.01
N LYS A 180 -14.16 -11.19 -9.44
CA LYS A 180 -13.05 -12.14 -9.25
C LYS A 180 -12.86 -12.51 -7.78
N ALA A 181 -12.90 -11.53 -6.88
CA ALA A 181 -12.78 -11.72 -5.45
C ALA A 181 -13.89 -12.58 -4.86
N ARG A 182 -15.15 -12.34 -5.27
CA ARG A 182 -16.30 -13.16 -4.86
C ARG A 182 -16.17 -14.59 -5.38
N THR A 183 -15.83 -14.73 -6.66
CA THR A 183 -15.63 -16.02 -7.30
C THR A 183 -14.49 -16.80 -6.64
N LEU A 184 -13.36 -16.17 -6.36
CA LEU A 184 -12.21 -16.79 -5.70
C LEU A 184 -12.58 -17.33 -4.33
N ARG A 185 -13.28 -16.55 -3.50
CA ARG A 185 -13.75 -17.00 -2.18
C ARG A 185 -14.64 -18.23 -2.29
N ALA A 186 -15.60 -18.21 -3.22
CA ALA A 186 -16.53 -19.32 -3.42
C ALA A 186 -15.78 -20.57 -3.93
N LEU A 187 -14.89 -20.40 -4.89
CA LEU A 187 -14.11 -21.47 -5.49
C LEU A 187 -13.17 -22.14 -4.47
N MET A 188 -12.40 -21.36 -3.70
CA MET A 188 -11.52 -21.90 -2.67
C MET A 188 -12.28 -22.65 -1.56
N LYS A 189 -13.52 -22.22 -1.26
CA LYS A 189 -14.41 -22.92 -0.32
C LYS A 189 -14.94 -24.23 -0.92
N ALA A 190 -15.29 -24.23 -2.21
CA ALA A 190 -15.83 -25.40 -2.91
C ALA A 190 -14.77 -26.47 -3.18
N THR A 191 -13.52 -26.06 -3.47
CA THR A 191 -12.41 -26.95 -3.83
C THR A 191 -11.19 -26.74 -2.93
N PRO A 192 -11.29 -27.01 -1.62
CA PRO A 192 -10.22 -26.70 -0.65
C PRO A 192 -8.91 -27.45 -0.89
N LYS A 193 -8.94 -28.57 -1.62
CA LYS A 193 -7.77 -29.37 -1.98
C LYS A 193 -7.09 -28.92 -3.29
N ALA A 194 -7.70 -28.01 -4.04
CA ALA A 194 -7.12 -27.51 -5.28
C ALA A 194 -5.86 -26.68 -5.00
N ARG A 195 -4.95 -26.71 -5.96
CA ARG A 195 -3.65 -26.01 -5.89
C ARG A 195 -3.58 -24.83 -6.83
N VAL A 196 -4.37 -24.85 -7.89
CA VAL A 196 -4.50 -23.74 -8.84
C VAL A 196 -5.95 -23.28 -8.88
N PHE A 197 -6.15 -21.96 -8.81
CA PHE A 197 -7.43 -21.29 -8.94
C PHE A 197 -7.33 -20.28 -10.10
N ASP A 198 -8.21 -20.38 -11.08
CA ASP A 198 -8.31 -19.46 -12.19
C ASP A 198 -9.60 -18.65 -12.08
N VAL A 199 -9.44 -17.35 -11.87
CA VAL A 199 -10.54 -16.38 -11.80
C VAL A 199 -10.35 -15.28 -12.85
N THR A 200 -9.56 -15.53 -13.89
CA THR A 200 -9.34 -14.60 -15.00
C THR A 200 -10.67 -14.15 -15.63
N VAL A 201 -11.63 -15.08 -15.75
CA VAL A 201 -13.02 -14.86 -16.18
C VAL A 201 -13.96 -15.25 -15.03
N PRO A 202 -14.55 -14.29 -14.29
CA PRO A 202 -15.34 -14.59 -13.09
C PRO A 202 -16.55 -15.50 -13.32
N SER A 203 -17.13 -15.50 -14.53
CA SER A 203 -18.29 -16.29 -14.92
C SER A 203 -17.95 -17.74 -15.30
N ALA A 204 -16.67 -18.03 -15.56
CA ALA A 204 -16.19 -19.36 -15.91
C ALA A 204 -14.91 -19.72 -15.12
N PRO A 205 -14.97 -19.73 -13.78
CA PRO A 205 -13.80 -20.04 -12.97
C PRO A 205 -13.41 -21.51 -13.05
N ALA A 206 -12.13 -21.80 -12.86
CA ALA A 206 -11.61 -23.17 -12.85
C ALA A 206 -10.69 -23.41 -11.65
N SER A 207 -10.67 -24.64 -11.15
CA SER A 207 -9.69 -25.08 -10.15
C SER A 207 -9.13 -26.45 -10.50
N ALA A 208 -7.85 -26.65 -10.27
CA ALA A 208 -7.16 -27.91 -10.56
C ALA A 208 -6.34 -28.40 -9.35
N ALA A 209 -6.20 -29.72 -9.24
CA ALA A 209 -5.08 -30.31 -8.51
C ALA A 209 -3.78 -30.03 -9.26
N SER A 210 -2.66 -29.95 -8.54
CA SER A 210 -1.32 -29.69 -9.12
C SER A 210 -0.96 -30.63 -10.25
#